data_AF-A0A2U3QN29-F1
#
_entry.id   AF-A0A2U3QN29-F1
#
_cell.length_a   1.000
_cell.length_b   1.000
_cell.length_c   1.000
_cell.angle_alpha   90.00
_cell.angle_beta   90.00
_cell.angle_gamma   90.00
#
_symmetry.space_group_name_H-M   'P 1'
#
loop_
_entity.id
_entity.type
_entity.pdbx_description
1 polymer ?
#
loop_
_entity_poly.entity_id
_entity_poly.type
_entity_poly.pdbx_seq_one_letter_code
_entity_poly.pdbx_strand_id
1 'polypeptide(L)'
;MHPLEVAYMVVEYSFETDTIITAILHDTLEDTTPTKEKIVKVFGKKIAEQVSDLTRPGLRIIKKISSREMIQTLYNRNKTELLLIKLFDRFHNIQTVSIKPYEKRQEIILETQQEFIPLAEYLKLPEIAIELNKYCELYAT
;
A
#
# COMPACT_ATOMS: atom_id res chain seq x y z
N MET A 1 -10.96 0.96 10.33
CA MET A 1 -10.32 2.29 10.11
C MET A 1 -9.04 2.03 9.32
N HIS A 2 -8.92 2.49 8.06
CA HIS A 2 -7.98 1.91 7.10
C HIS A 2 -6.51 1.75 7.59
N PRO A 3 -5.81 2.80 8.09
CA PRO A 3 -4.40 2.63 8.47
C PRO A 3 -4.16 1.67 9.64
N LEU A 4 -5.13 1.56 10.57
CA LEU A 4 -5.05 0.57 11.65
C LEU A 4 -5.27 -0.85 11.15
N GLU A 5 -6.21 -1.08 10.22
CA GLU A 5 -6.43 -2.40 9.63
C GLU A 5 -5.19 -2.87 8.84
N VAL A 6 -4.57 -1.96 8.08
CA VAL A 6 -3.33 -2.25 7.36
C VAL A 6 -2.21 -2.62 8.33
N ALA A 7 -2.00 -1.82 9.38
CA ALA A 7 -0.98 -2.11 10.39
C ALA A 7 -1.25 -3.44 11.12
N TYR A 8 -2.51 -3.75 11.41
CA TYR A 8 -2.92 -5.01 12.02
C TYR A 8 -2.62 -6.21 11.12
N MET A 9 -2.83 -6.12 9.81
CA MET A 9 -2.44 -7.20 8.91
C MET A 9 -0.92 -7.31 8.75
N VAL A 10 -0.21 -6.19 8.71
CA VAL A 10 1.26 -6.17 8.57
C VAL A 10 1.97 -6.82 9.76
N VAL A 11 1.45 -6.68 10.99
CA VAL A 11 2.09 -7.23 12.19
C VAL A 11 2.17 -8.76 12.20
N GLU A 12 1.28 -9.43 11.47
CA GLU A 12 1.31 -10.90 11.32
C GLU A 12 2.53 -11.38 10.52
N TYR A 13 3.17 -10.48 9.74
CA TYR A 13 4.28 -10.82 8.84
C TYR A 13 5.57 -10.03 9.14
N SER A 14 5.50 -8.95 9.92
CA SER A 14 6.65 -8.15 10.33
C SER A 14 6.53 -7.65 11.77
N PHE A 15 7.51 -8.00 12.60
CA PHE A 15 7.59 -7.59 14.00
C PHE A 15 8.46 -6.34 14.21
N GLU A 16 8.90 -5.68 13.13
CA GLU A 16 9.71 -4.47 13.24
C GLU A 16 8.84 -3.25 13.57
N THR A 17 9.15 -2.60 14.69
CA THR A 17 8.46 -1.38 15.15
C THR A 17 8.40 -0.30 14.08
N ASP A 18 9.49 -0.07 13.33
CA ASP A 18 9.54 0.95 12.28
C ASP A 18 8.56 0.65 11.13
N THR A 19 8.40 -0.63 10.79
CA THR A 19 7.48 -1.10 9.75
C THR A 19 6.03 -0.91 10.18
N ILE A 20 5.70 -1.25 11.43
CA ILE A 20 4.36 -1.05 11.99
C ILE A 20 4.03 0.44 12.06
N ILE A 21 4.95 1.28 12.55
CA ILE A 21 4.75 2.74 12.56
C ILE A 21 4.56 3.27 11.14
N THR A 22 5.37 2.82 10.18
CA THR A 22 5.22 3.20 8.77
C THR A 22 3.85 2.80 8.22
N ALA A 23 3.37 1.60 8.53
CA ALA A 23 2.05 1.13 8.11
C ALA A 23 0.92 2.01 8.67
N ILE A 24 1.03 2.44 9.93
CA ILE A 24 0.05 3.36 10.54
C ILE A 24 0.07 4.73 9.84
N LEU A 25 1.22 5.17 9.35
CA LEU A 25 1.43 6.50 8.78
C LEU A 25 1.34 6.56 7.25
N HIS A 26 1.16 5.44 6.55
CA HIS A 26 1.45 5.34 5.11
C HIS A 26 0.68 6.33 4.22
N ASP A 27 -0.57 6.65 4.56
CA ASP A 27 -1.41 7.61 3.81
C ASP A 27 -1.34 9.05 4.35
N THR A 28 -0.64 9.30 5.46
CA THR A 28 -0.70 10.60 6.14
C THR A 28 -0.15 11.76 5.30
N LEU A 29 0.82 11.51 4.41
CA LEU A 29 1.34 12.54 3.51
C LEU A 29 0.47 12.78 2.27
N GLU A 30 -0.43 11.84 1.92
CA GLU A 30 -1.38 12.00 0.81
C GLU A 30 -2.69 12.65 1.28
N ASP A 31 -3.22 12.18 2.41
CA ASP A 31 -4.60 12.46 2.83
C ASP A 31 -4.72 13.49 3.95
N THR A 32 -3.61 13.90 4.58
CA THR A 32 -3.63 14.78 5.75
C THR A 32 -2.64 15.95 5.67
N THR A 33 -2.79 16.90 6.59
CA THR A 33 -1.95 18.10 6.71
C THR A 33 -0.55 17.95 7.35
N PRO A 34 -0.18 16.88 8.09
CA PRO A 34 1.18 16.70 8.60
C PRO A 34 2.21 16.72 7.47
N THR A 35 3.26 17.50 7.66
CA THR A 35 4.38 17.53 6.73
C THR A 35 5.40 16.46 7.08
N LYS A 36 6.25 16.10 6.12
CA LYS A 36 7.37 15.16 6.34
C LYS A 36 8.25 15.60 7.51
N GLU A 37 8.45 16.91 7.70
CA GLU A 37 9.24 17.46 8.82
C GLU A 37 8.61 17.12 10.18
N LYS A 38 7.28 17.06 10.27
CA LYS A 38 6.59 16.66 11.50
C LYS A 38 6.81 15.18 11.81
N ILE A 39 6.78 14.32 10.79
CA ILE A 39 7.09 12.89 10.95
C ILE A 39 8.55 12.72 11.41
N VAL A 40 9.49 13.46 10.83
CA VAL A 40 10.91 13.43 11.26
C VAL A 40 11.05 13.81 12.74
N LYS A 41 10.34 14.85 13.20
CA LYS A 41 10.44 15.32 14.60
C LYS A 41 9.91 14.31 15.61
N VAL A 42 8.88 13.54 15.26
CA VAL A 42 8.20 12.63 16.20
C VAL A 42 8.75 11.20 16.11
N PHE A 43 8.99 10.70 14.90
CA PHE A 43 9.33 9.31 14.62
C PHE A 43 10.74 9.12 14.02
N GLY A 44 11.44 10.22 13.73
CA GLY A 44 12.79 10.18 13.19
C GLY A 44 12.84 10.08 11.66
N LYS A 45 14.06 10.24 11.14
CA LYS A 45 14.31 10.37 9.69
C LYS A 45 13.97 9.10 8.90
N LYS A 46 14.29 7.91 9.43
CA LYS A 46 14.05 6.63 8.76
C LYS A 46 12.57 6.43 8.43
N ILE A 47 11.68 6.60 9.42
CA ILE A 47 10.24 6.45 9.25
C ILE A 47 9.69 7.51 8.28
N ALA A 48 10.15 8.76 8.41
CA ALA A 48 9.74 9.81 7.47
C ALA A 48 10.15 9.54 6.01
N GLU A 49 11.30 8.89 5.80
CA GLU A 49 11.73 8.43 4.47
C GLU A 49 10.89 7.25 3.98
N GLN A 50 10.59 6.27 4.84
CA GLN A 50 9.73 5.14 4.51
C GLN A 50 8.31 5.57 4.11
N VAL A 51 7.68 6.46 4.89
CA VAL A 51 6.35 7.01 4.57
C VAL A 51 6.41 7.82 3.26
N SER A 52 7.48 8.58 3.06
CA SER A 52 7.70 9.35 1.82
C SER A 52 7.90 8.44 0.60
N ASP A 53 8.52 7.27 0.75
CA ASP A 53 8.70 6.28 -0.33
C ASP A 53 7.36 5.60 -0.71
N LEU A 54 6.41 5.52 0.23
CA LEU A 54 5.06 4.98 0.01
C LEU A 54 4.07 5.99 -0.57
N THR A 55 4.42 7.28 -0.55
CA THR A 55 3.56 8.39 -0.99
C THR A 55 3.74 8.65 -2.49
N ARG A 56 2.65 8.64 -3.25
CA ARG A 56 2.63 9.09 -4.64
C ARG A 56 2.66 10.62 -4.66
N PRO A 57 3.69 11.27 -5.24
CA PRO A 57 3.74 12.72 -5.30
C PRO A 57 2.51 13.26 -6.05
N GLY A 58 1.69 14.02 -5.32
CA GLY A 58 0.38 14.51 -5.77
C GLY A 58 0.36 15.94 -6.33
N LEU A 59 1.49 16.45 -6.83
CA LEU A 59 1.46 17.74 -7.52
C LEU A 59 0.62 17.59 -8.79
N ARG A 60 -0.46 18.37 -8.92
CA ARG A 60 -1.41 18.39 -10.07
C ARG A 60 -0.74 18.51 -11.46
N ILE A 61 0.55 18.85 -11.50
CA ILE A 61 1.36 19.08 -12.71
C ILE A 61 2.23 17.86 -13.06
N ILE A 62 2.50 16.96 -12.10
CA ILE A 62 3.35 15.80 -12.28
C ILE A 62 2.46 14.57 -12.47
N LYS A 63 2.78 13.74 -13.48
CA LYS A 63 2.11 12.45 -13.70
C LYS A 63 2.20 11.62 -12.40
N LYS A 64 1.06 11.25 -11.81
CA LYS A 64 1.03 10.35 -10.65
C LYS A 64 1.77 9.07 -11.03
N ILE A 65 2.77 8.70 -10.22
CA ILE A 65 3.50 7.44 -10.36
C ILE A 65 2.49 6.29 -10.23
N SER A 66 2.52 5.37 -11.18
CA SER A 66 1.67 4.17 -11.15
C SER A 66 2.09 3.23 -10.02
N SER A 67 1.18 2.38 -9.52
CA SER A 67 1.58 1.39 -8.49
C SER A 67 2.67 0.46 -9.02
N ARG A 68 2.64 0.12 -10.32
CA ARG A 68 3.71 -0.63 -11.00
C ARG A 68 5.09 0.03 -10.82
N GLU A 69 5.21 1.31 -11.18
CA GLU A 69 6.48 2.04 -11.09
C GLU A 69 6.98 2.14 -9.64
N MET A 70 6.06 2.34 -8.68
CA MET A 70 6.39 2.37 -7.25
C MET A 70 6.87 0.99 -6.77
N ILE A 71 6.13 -0.08 -7.06
CA ILE A 71 6.48 -1.46 -6.70
C ILE A 71 7.85 -1.82 -7.29
N GLN A 72 8.09 -1.53 -8.57
CA GLN A 72 9.38 -1.79 -9.21
C GLN A 72 10.53 -1.01 -8.55
N THR A 73 10.29 0.24 -8.16
CA THR A 73 11.29 1.07 -7.48
C THR A 73 11.63 0.50 -6.10
N LEU A 74 10.62 0.09 -5.33
CA LEU A 74 10.81 -0.53 -4.01
C LEU A 74 11.52 -1.89 -4.12
N TYR A 75 11.14 -2.70 -5.10
CA TYR A 75 11.79 -3.96 -5.44
C TYR A 75 13.28 -3.77 -5.75
N ASN A 76 13.61 -2.86 -6.68
CA ASN A 76 15.00 -2.59 -7.08
C ASN A 76 15.86 -2.07 -5.93
N ARG A 77 15.24 -1.48 -4.90
CA ARG A 77 15.91 -0.96 -3.69
C ARG A 77 15.90 -1.95 -2.53
N ASN A 78 15.40 -3.18 -2.72
CA ASN A 78 15.25 -4.20 -1.68
C ASN A 78 14.46 -3.70 -0.46
N LYS A 79 13.39 -2.93 -0.67
CA LYS A 79 12.52 -2.37 0.38
C LYS A 79 11.34 -3.31 0.65
N THR A 80 11.62 -4.53 1.09
CA THR A 80 10.62 -5.61 1.26
C THR A 80 9.49 -5.23 2.22
N GLU A 81 9.80 -4.54 3.31
CA GLU A 81 8.83 -4.11 4.32
C GLU A 81 7.85 -3.08 3.76
N LEU A 82 8.29 -2.21 2.84
CA LEU A 82 7.43 -1.25 2.19
C LEU A 82 6.53 -1.90 1.14
N LEU A 83 7.04 -2.91 0.43
CA LEU A 83 6.24 -3.75 -0.47
C LEU A 83 5.14 -4.48 0.29
N LEU A 84 5.44 -5.01 1.48
CA LEU A 84 4.48 -5.65 2.37
C LEU A 84 3.35 -4.68 2.76
N ILE A 85 3.70 -3.46 3.16
CA ILE A 85 2.71 -2.42 3.48
C ILE A 85 1.83 -2.10 2.26
N LYS A 86 2.41 -1.93 1.06
CA LYS A 86 1.64 -1.69 -0.17
C LYS A 86 0.70 -2.85 -0.50
N LEU A 87 1.13 -4.08 -0.27
CA LEU A 87 0.27 -5.25 -0.49
C LEU A 87 -0.95 -5.23 0.43
N PHE A 88 -0.76 -4.97 1.74
CA PHE A 88 -1.87 -4.95 2.69
C PHE A 88 -2.75 -3.71 2.58
N ASP A 89 -2.20 -2.56 2.19
CA ASP A 89 -2.97 -1.40 1.73
C ASP A 89 -3.92 -1.81 0.59
N ARG A 90 -3.40 -2.48 -0.45
CA ARG A 90 -4.24 -2.99 -1.53
C ARG A 90 -5.27 -4.02 -1.05
N PHE A 91 -4.86 -4.93 -0.18
CA PHE A 91 -5.73 -5.98 0.33
C PHE A 91 -6.96 -5.36 1.02
N HIS A 92 -6.75 -4.39 1.91
CA HIS A 92 -7.85 -3.66 2.54
C HIS A 92 -8.70 -2.87 1.52
N ASN A 93 -8.06 -2.26 0.51
CA ASN A 93 -8.77 -1.53 -0.54
C ASN A 93 -9.71 -2.44 -1.34
N ILE A 94 -9.31 -3.69 -1.64
CA ILE A 94 -10.17 -4.61 -2.38
C ILE A 94 -11.29 -5.20 -1.49
N GLN A 95 -11.02 -5.44 -0.20
CA GLN A 95 -12.04 -5.84 0.78
C GLN A 95 -13.18 -4.81 0.89
N THR A 96 -12.86 -3.54 0.68
CA THR A 96 -13.80 -2.41 0.78
C THR A 96 -14.19 -1.83 -0.58
N VAL A 97 -13.93 -2.53 -1.69
CA VAL A 97 -14.16 -1.99 -3.04
C VAL A 97 -15.64 -1.80 -3.39
N SER A 98 -16.54 -2.51 -2.71
CA SER A 98 -17.99 -2.47 -2.96
C SER A 98 -18.61 -1.08 -2.76
N ILE A 99 -18.06 -0.28 -1.84
CA ILE A 99 -18.53 1.09 -1.56
C ILE A 99 -18.00 2.14 -2.56
N LYS A 100 -17.12 1.75 -3.49
CA LYS A 100 -16.55 2.67 -4.50
C LYS A 100 -17.43 2.69 -5.77
N PRO A 101 -17.43 3.81 -6.53
CA PRO A 101 -18.06 3.89 -7.85
C PRO A 101 -17.51 2.83 -8.81
N TYR A 102 -18.33 2.42 -9.79
CA TYR A 102 -17.99 1.35 -10.73
C TYR A 102 -16.64 1.55 -11.43
N GLU A 103 -16.40 2.74 -12.00
CA GLU A 103 -15.13 3.06 -12.67
C GLU A 103 -13.93 2.85 -11.75
N LYS A 104 -14.01 3.34 -10.51
CA LYS A 104 -12.94 3.20 -9.53
C LYS A 104 -12.74 1.75 -9.08
N ARG A 105 -13.82 0.98 -8.99
CA ARG A 105 -13.79 -0.45 -8.69
C ARG A 105 -13.03 -1.20 -9.78
N GLN A 106 -13.34 -0.95 -11.05
CA GLN A 106 -12.68 -1.58 -12.19
C GLN A 106 -11.18 -1.25 -12.23
N GLU A 107 -10.79 0.00 -11.97
CA GLU A 107 -9.38 0.38 -11.83
C GLU A 107 -8.67 -0.42 -10.72
N ILE A 108 -9.29 -0.52 -9.54
CA ILE A 108 -8.73 -1.25 -8.39
C ILE A 108 -8.56 -2.73 -8.72
N ILE A 109 -9.56 -3.36 -9.35
CA ILE A 109 -9.53 -4.78 -9.71
C ILE A 109 -8.42 -5.05 -10.73
N LEU A 110 -8.36 -4.26 -11.81
CA LEU A 110 -7.37 -4.43 -12.87
C LEU A 110 -5.95 -4.27 -12.31
N GLU A 111 -5.73 -3.23 -11.50
CA GLU A 111 -4.44 -2.99 -10.85
C GLU A 111 -4.09 -4.11 -9.86
N THR A 112 -5.07 -4.65 -9.14
CA THR A 112 -4.87 -5.79 -8.23
C THR A 112 -4.39 -7.02 -8.99
N GLN A 113 -5.06 -7.36 -10.08
CA GLN A 113 -4.73 -8.51 -10.92
C GLN A 113 -3.34 -8.39 -11.55
N GLN A 114 -3.01 -7.20 -12.08
CA GLN A 114 -1.78 -7.01 -12.84
C GLN A 114 -0.54 -6.82 -11.96
N GLU A 115 -0.69 -6.20 -10.78
CA GLU A 115 0.47 -5.75 -9.99
C GLU A 115 0.52 -6.40 -8.59
N PHE A 116 -0.62 -6.56 -7.92
CA PHE A 116 -0.62 -6.96 -6.50
C PHE A 116 -0.73 -8.47 -6.28
N ILE A 117 -1.39 -9.23 -7.17
CA ILE A 117 -1.34 -10.69 -7.15
C ILE A 117 0.11 -11.19 -7.36
N PRO A 118 0.84 -10.74 -8.41
CA PRO A 118 2.25 -11.11 -8.57
C PRO A 118 3.13 -10.64 -7.40
N LEU A 119 2.81 -9.49 -6.79
CA LEU A 119 3.52 -9.01 -5.61
C LEU A 119 3.36 -9.95 -4.41
N ALA A 120 2.14 -10.45 -4.17
CA ALA A 120 1.88 -11.42 -3.10
C ALA A 120 2.69 -12.72 -3.30
N GLU A 121 2.75 -13.22 -4.54
CA GLU A 121 3.57 -14.39 -4.90
C GLU A 121 5.06 -14.12 -4.66
N TYR A 122 5.55 -12.94 -5.07
CA TYR A 122 6.94 -12.52 -4.83
C TYR A 122 7.29 -12.46 -3.34
N LEU A 123 6.37 -11.95 -2.51
CA LEU A 123 6.52 -11.89 -1.05
C LEU A 123 6.29 -13.26 -0.37
N LYS A 124 6.03 -14.32 -1.16
CA LYS A 124 5.77 -15.69 -0.68
C LYS A 124 4.52 -15.79 0.21
N LEU A 125 3.47 -15.05 -0.16
CA LEU A 125 2.16 -15.02 0.51
C LEU A 125 1.06 -15.55 -0.42
N PRO A 126 1.10 -16.85 -0.80
CA PRO A 126 0.15 -17.42 -1.77
C PRO A 126 -1.30 -17.37 -1.29
N GLU A 127 -1.55 -17.47 0.01
CA GLU A 127 -2.88 -17.32 0.60
C GLU A 127 -3.47 -15.93 0.33
N ILE A 128 -2.66 -14.87 0.42
CA ILE A 128 -3.08 -13.51 0.11
C ILE A 128 -3.34 -13.36 -1.40
N ALA A 129 -2.50 -13.95 -2.25
CA ALA A 129 -2.72 -13.96 -3.70
C ALA A 129 -4.07 -14.59 -4.08
N ILE A 130 -4.41 -15.73 -3.45
CA ILE A 130 -5.69 -16.43 -3.65
C ILE A 130 -6.87 -15.55 -3.21
N GLU A 131 -6.78 -14.92 -2.04
CA GLU A 131 -7.85 -14.04 -1.54
C GLU A 131 -8.03 -12.79 -2.41
N LEU A 132 -6.94 -12.16 -2.87
CA LEU A 132 -7.01 -11.07 -3.84
C LEU A 132 -7.73 -11.50 -5.11
N ASN A 133 -7.41 -12.67 -5.65
CA ASN A 133 -8.06 -13.18 -6.86
C ASN A 133 -9.57 -13.40 -6.66
N LYS A 134 -9.98 -13.98 -5.52
CA LYS A 134 -11.40 -14.16 -5.18
C LYS A 134 -12.16 -12.83 -5.13
N TYR A 135 -11.57 -11.80 -4.53
CA TYR A 135 -12.19 -10.47 -4.52
C TYR A 135 -12.29 -9.86 -5.91
N CYS A 136 -11.26 -10.01 -6.75
CA CYS A 136 -11.30 -9.56 -8.14
C CYS A 136 -12.46 -10.22 -8.92
N GLU A 137 -12.62 -11.53 -8.79
CA GLU A 137 -13.70 -12.29 -9.44
C GLU A 137 -15.09 -11.88 -8.93
N LEU A 138 -15.24 -11.69 -7.61
CA LEU A 138 -16.51 -11.31 -6.98
C LEU A 138 -17.03 -9.95 -7.45
N TYR A 139 -16.13 -9.02 -7.77
CA TYR A 139 -16.47 -7.63 -8.07
C TYR A 139 -16.25 -7.24 -9.54
N ALA A 140 -15.91 -8.19 -10.41
CA ALA A 140 -15.68 -7.97 -11.83
C ALA A 140 -16.95 -7.61 -12.63
N THR A 141 -18.13 -7.97 -12.13
CA THR A 141 -19.46 -7.67 -12.69
C THR A 141 -20.13 -6.50 -11.97
#